data_AF-A0A2A4JJF8-F1
#
_entry.id   AF-A0A2A4JJF8-F1
#
_cell.length_a   1.000
_cell.length_b   1.000
_cell.length_c   1.000
_cell.angle_alpha   90.00
_cell.angle_beta   90.00
_cell.angle_gamma   90.00
#
_symmetry.space_group_name_H-M   'P 1'
#
loop_
_entity.id
_entity.type
_entity.pdbx_description
1 polymer ?
#
loop_
_entity_poly.entity_id
_entity_poly.type
_entity_poly.pdbx_seq_one_letter_code
_entity_poly.pdbx_strand_id
1 'polypeptide(L)'
;MAYKYREDLVGKRFLAVSGVTKINVNKVSEWGWKAGVIRAASLKDNKNKELQVLVEYDGVDWQRREWVAVYSRRTFRVFLVEQTLIWAPRTYEGKDVKWPALTFMPLAADLTLQTDSQVVEFLHDHHLEFLDYANLQPYQEWDPRQAGADAGLDTTVLSALASEAAEWRTIQDGQRILTTTPSVLGGCRAQVYRSAGATQWYTAVIVGVNEHTGELTVTDDTVLEEHSEDPSLVQMRLLGDGVIESIMKGEVVGVMPRRSRSNLQAGPGGERAGRPSLPASQFAPFSRVGITTLGYSERFTERILPFTALASHVFRISNVPRDVVK
;
A
#
# COMPACT_ATOMS: atom_id res chain seq x y z
N MET A 1 16.00 -11.27 -2.35
CA MET A 1 16.22 -10.31 -1.24
C MET A 1 14.91 -10.21 -0.47
N ALA A 2 14.93 -10.33 0.87
CA ALA A 2 13.72 -10.10 1.67
C ALA A 2 13.20 -8.67 1.42
N TYR A 3 11.88 -8.49 1.37
CA TYR A 3 11.26 -7.18 1.16
C TYR A 3 11.78 -6.20 2.24
N LYS A 4 12.32 -5.05 1.83
CA LYS A 4 12.91 -4.06 2.76
C LYS A 4 11.80 -3.52 3.65
N TYR A 5 11.93 -3.68 4.96
CA TYR A 5 10.94 -3.24 5.95
C TYR A 5 10.68 -1.73 5.79
N ARG A 6 9.41 -1.33 5.61
CA ARG A 6 9.01 0.09 5.65
C ARG A 6 8.91 0.53 7.12
N GLU A 7 9.36 1.73 7.45
CA GLU A 7 9.29 2.26 8.82
C GLU A 7 7.93 2.91 9.12
N ASP A 8 7.29 3.52 8.12
CA ASP A 8 5.99 4.17 8.27
C ASP A 8 4.94 3.22 8.85
N LEU A 9 4.11 3.72 9.76
CA LEU A 9 3.06 2.93 10.42
C LEU A 9 1.77 2.90 9.61
N VAL A 10 1.51 3.93 8.81
CA VAL A 10 0.24 4.08 8.11
C VAL A 10 0.03 2.99 7.06
N GLY A 11 -1.19 2.48 7.03
CA GLY A 11 -1.59 1.37 6.18
C GLY A 11 -1.05 0.01 6.57
N LYS A 12 -0.40 -0.13 7.73
CA LYS A 12 -0.02 -1.43 8.30
C LYS A 12 -1.12 -2.01 9.17
N ARG A 13 -1.16 -3.34 9.26
CA ARG A 13 -1.95 -4.03 10.28
C ARG A 13 -1.31 -3.88 11.65
N PHE A 14 -2.13 -3.93 12.69
CA PHE A 14 -1.67 -3.96 14.08
C PHE A 14 -2.38 -5.06 14.87
N LEU A 15 -1.71 -5.56 15.91
CA LEU A 15 -2.28 -6.43 16.93
C LEU A 15 -2.07 -5.78 18.28
N ALA A 16 -3.12 -5.71 19.10
CA ALA A 16 -3.04 -5.04 20.39
C ALA A 16 -3.78 -5.79 21.50
N VAL A 17 -3.23 -5.71 22.71
CA VAL A 17 -3.88 -6.18 23.94
C VAL A 17 -4.07 -5.00 24.88
N SER A 18 -5.30 -4.82 25.34
CA SER A 18 -5.67 -3.68 26.18
C SER A 18 -4.91 -3.63 27.51
N GLY A 19 -4.60 -2.41 27.95
CA GLY A 19 -3.97 -2.08 29.24
C GLY A 19 -4.69 -2.67 30.47
N VAL A 20 -6.02 -2.74 30.40
CA VAL A 20 -6.89 -3.08 31.54
C VAL A 20 -7.13 -4.58 31.71
N THR A 21 -6.79 -5.39 30.71
CA THR A 21 -7.05 -6.83 30.74
C THR A 21 -6.02 -7.54 31.62
N LYS A 22 -6.49 -8.39 32.54
CA LYS A 22 -5.61 -9.33 33.25
C LYS A 22 -5.20 -10.43 32.28
N ILE A 23 -3.90 -10.60 32.06
CA ILE A 23 -3.36 -11.58 31.11
C ILE A 23 -2.48 -12.60 31.82
N ASN A 24 -2.54 -13.84 31.34
CA ASN A 24 -1.63 -14.90 31.76
C ASN A 24 -0.44 -14.94 30.80
N VAL A 25 0.75 -14.62 31.30
CA VAL A 25 1.97 -14.53 30.48
C VAL A 25 2.33 -15.86 29.82
N ASN A 26 1.90 -16.99 30.40
CA ASN A 26 2.17 -18.33 29.87
C ASN A 26 1.21 -18.76 28.75
N LYS A 27 0.18 -17.96 28.45
CA LYS A 27 -0.87 -18.30 27.50
C LYS A 27 -1.18 -17.14 26.54
N VAL A 28 -0.16 -16.76 25.77
CA VAL A 28 -0.20 -15.61 24.86
C VAL A 28 -1.31 -15.74 23.79
N SER A 29 -1.60 -16.95 23.35
CA SER A 29 -2.68 -17.24 22.39
C SER A 29 -4.09 -16.97 22.92
N GLU A 30 -4.28 -16.99 24.25
CA GLU A 30 -5.58 -16.74 24.87
C GLU A 30 -5.80 -15.25 25.22
N TRP A 31 -4.84 -14.38 24.91
CA TRP A 31 -5.03 -12.94 25.16
C TRP A 31 -6.14 -12.39 24.28
N GLY A 32 -6.89 -11.41 24.81
CA GLY A 32 -7.94 -10.72 24.07
C GLY A 32 -7.38 -9.78 22.99
N TRP A 33 -6.72 -10.37 21.98
CA TRP A 33 -6.11 -9.68 20.85
C TRP A 33 -7.18 -8.93 20.07
N LYS A 34 -6.89 -7.66 19.78
CA LYS A 34 -7.62 -6.83 18.82
C LYS A 34 -6.72 -6.59 17.62
N ALA A 35 -7.29 -6.72 16.44
CA ALA A 35 -6.61 -6.48 15.18
C ALA A 35 -7.29 -5.33 14.42
N GLY A 36 -6.56 -4.76 13.46
CA GLY A 36 -7.04 -3.66 12.65
C GLY A 36 -5.96 -3.03 11.80
N VAL A 37 -6.24 -1.85 11.27
CA VAL A 37 -5.34 -1.08 10.40
C VAL A 37 -5.05 0.29 11.02
N ILE A 38 -3.79 0.70 10.96
CA ILE A 38 -3.35 2.06 11.30
C ILE A 38 -3.64 2.96 10.09
N ARG A 39 -4.52 3.95 10.24
CA ARG A 39 -4.93 4.85 9.15
C ARG A 39 -4.19 6.18 9.13
N ALA A 40 -3.78 6.66 10.31
CA ALA A 40 -2.97 7.87 10.45
C ALA A 40 -2.06 7.80 11.69
N ALA A 41 -1.03 8.62 11.73
CA ALA A 41 -0.12 8.81 12.86
C ALA A 41 0.05 10.30 13.15
N SER A 42 0.25 10.65 14.42
CA SER A 42 0.44 12.06 14.82
C SER A 42 1.88 12.54 14.63
N LEU A 43 2.85 11.63 14.58
CA LEU A 43 4.29 11.92 14.54
C LEU A 43 5.01 10.90 13.64
N LYS A 44 6.08 11.33 12.96
CA LYS A 44 6.93 10.45 12.13
C LYS A 44 7.85 9.56 12.98
N ASP A 45 8.30 10.08 14.13
CA ASP A 45 9.16 9.32 15.03
C ASP A 45 8.34 8.29 15.81
N ASN A 46 8.43 7.05 15.35
CA ASN A 46 7.78 5.90 15.97
C ASN A 46 8.22 5.66 17.41
N LYS A 47 9.36 6.19 17.86
CA LYS A 47 9.88 5.98 19.24
C LYS A 47 9.39 7.04 20.22
N ASN A 48 8.78 8.12 19.74
CA ASN A 48 8.29 9.20 20.57
C ASN A 48 7.15 8.71 21.48
N LYS A 49 7.25 8.95 22.79
CA LYS A 49 6.27 8.49 23.79
C LYS A 49 4.91 9.19 23.69
N GLU A 50 4.83 10.30 22.98
CA GLU A 50 3.60 11.02 22.69
C GLU A 50 2.93 10.56 21.39
N LEU A 51 3.49 9.55 20.71
CA LEU A 51 2.91 9.00 19.49
C LEU A 51 1.47 8.53 19.71
N GLN A 52 0.58 9.06 18.87
CA GLN A 52 -0.78 8.62 18.72
C GLN A 52 -1.00 8.10 17.30
N VAL A 53 -1.83 7.08 17.18
CA VAL A 53 -2.23 6.52 15.89
C VAL A 53 -3.74 6.45 15.80
N LEU A 54 -4.29 6.73 14.62
CA LEU A 54 -5.69 6.55 14.33
C LEU A 54 -5.91 5.13 13.84
N VAL A 55 -6.70 4.36 14.58
CA VAL A 55 -6.92 2.93 14.27
C VAL A 55 -8.35 2.67 13.83
N GLU A 56 -8.49 1.76 12.88
CA GLU A 56 -9.76 1.10 12.55
C GLU A 56 -9.64 -0.37 12.91
N TYR A 57 -10.56 -0.87 13.74
CA TYR A 57 -10.58 -2.26 14.19
C TYR A 57 -11.30 -3.15 13.19
N ASP A 58 -10.84 -4.40 13.04
CA ASP A 58 -11.52 -5.37 12.18
C ASP A 58 -12.91 -5.69 12.72
N GLY A 59 -13.88 -5.86 11.81
CA GLY A 59 -15.27 -6.15 12.15
C GLY A 59 -16.02 -5.00 12.84
N VAL A 60 -15.42 -3.81 12.93
CA VAL A 60 -16.01 -2.61 13.52
C VAL A 60 -16.22 -1.55 12.45
N ASP A 61 -17.33 -0.82 12.51
CA ASP A 61 -17.60 0.28 11.59
C ASP A 61 -16.52 1.37 11.69
N TRP A 62 -16.06 1.87 10.54
CA TRP A 62 -14.97 2.86 10.45
C TRP A 62 -15.28 4.16 11.21
N GLN A 63 -16.56 4.50 11.40
CA GLN A 63 -16.97 5.68 12.19
C GLN A 63 -16.55 5.59 13.65
N ARG A 64 -16.24 4.38 14.14
CA ARG A 64 -15.73 4.13 15.49
C ARG A 64 -14.20 4.20 15.58
N ARG A 65 -13.52 4.63 14.52
CA ARG A 65 -12.08 4.90 14.55
C ARG A 65 -11.74 5.82 15.71
N GLU A 66 -10.59 5.58 16.31
CA GLU A 66 -10.15 6.35 17.46
C GLU A 66 -8.64 6.62 17.41
N TRP A 67 -8.25 7.78 17.92
CA TRP A 67 -6.86 8.10 18.18
C TRP A 67 -6.43 7.44 19.49
N VAL A 68 -5.44 6.56 19.42
CA VAL A 68 -4.94 5.82 20.57
C VAL A 68 -3.49 6.20 20.88
N ALA A 69 -3.19 6.42 22.16
CA ALA A 69 -1.83 6.64 22.63
C ALA A 69 -1.07 5.31 22.73
N VAL A 70 -0.15 5.07 21.79
CA VAL A 70 0.53 3.77 21.61
C VAL A 70 1.34 3.37 22.85
N TYR A 71 2.08 4.31 23.41
CA TYR A 71 2.99 4.08 24.54
C TYR A 71 2.34 4.19 25.92
N SER A 72 1.05 4.54 25.98
CA SER A 72 0.33 4.62 27.24
C SER A 72 -0.01 3.21 27.74
N ARG A 73 0.55 2.83 28.89
CA ARG A 73 0.25 1.55 29.58
C ARG A 73 -1.22 1.40 29.95
N ARG A 74 -1.95 2.51 30.09
CA ARG A 74 -3.39 2.50 30.34
C ARG A 74 -4.18 2.06 29.10
N THR A 75 -3.63 2.32 27.92
CA THR A 75 -4.24 1.98 26.63
C THR A 75 -3.89 0.55 26.24
N PHE A 76 -2.60 0.21 26.21
CA PHE A 76 -2.12 -1.08 25.73
C PHE A 76 -1.07 -1.69 26.66
N ARG A 77 -1.18 -3.01 26.87
CA ARG A 77 -0.10 -3.86 27.41
C ARG A 77 0.90 -4.20 26.33
N VAL A 78 0.39 -4.48 25.13
CA VAL A 78 1.15 -4.85 23.94
C VAL A 78 0.49 -4.20 22.73
N PHE A 79 1.30 -3.60 21.86
CA PHE A 79 0.91 -3.06 20.57
C PHE A 79 1.98 -3.48 19.56
N LEU A 80 1.61 -4.37 18.66
CA LEU A 80 2.45 -4.92 17.61
C LEU A 80 2.01 -4.34 16.27
N VAL A 81 2.97 -4.18 15.37
CA VAL A 81 2.73 -3.64 14.03
C VAL A 81 3.29 -4.60 13.00
N GLU A 82 2.55 -4.76 11.91
CA GLU A 82 2.95 -5.56 10.75
C GLU A 82 4.39 -5.25 10.33
N GLN A 83 5.16 -6.31 10.12
CA GLN A 83 6.56 -6.24 9.75
C GLN A 83 6.76 -6.69 8.29
N THR A 84 6.41 -7.93 7.96
CA THR A 84 6.55 -8.49 6.61
C THR A 84 5.64 -9.69 6.38
N LEU A 85 5.43 -10.02 5.12
CA LEU A 85 4.86 -11.28 4.66
C LEU A 85 5.91 -12.41 4.67
N ILE A 86 5.49 -13.60 5.08
CA ILE A 86 6.28 -14.84 5.13
C ILE A 86 5.47 -16.02 4.60
N TRP A 87 6.13 -17.16 4.36
CA TRP A 87 5.52 -18.48 4.30
C TRP A 87 5.62 -19.14 5.67
N ALA A 88 4.47 -19.50 6.25
CA ALA A 88 4.36 -20.19 7.54
C ALA A 88 3.72 -21.58 7.36
N PRO A 89 4.17 -22.61 8.09
CA PRO A 89 3.50 -23.90 8.09
C PRO A 89 2.08 -23.75 8.66
N ARG A 90 1.13 -24.47 8.06
CA ARG A 90 -0.27 -24.44 8.48
C ARG A 90 -0.95 -25.76 8.11
N THR A 91 -1.76 -26.29 9.02
CA THR A 91 -2.74 -27.34 8.68
C THR A 91 -4.06 -26.67 8.32
N TYR A 92 -4.48 -26.76 7.06
CA TYR A 92 -5.74 -26.20 6.55
C TYR A 92 -6.60 -27.32 5.95
N GLU A 93 -7.84 -27.49 6.44
CA GLU A 93 -8.74 -28.59 6.03
C GLU A 93 -8.08 -29.99 6.08
N GLY A 94 -7.24 -30.22 7.10
CA GLY A 94 -6.53 -31.49 7.30
C GLY A 94 -5.31 -31.69 6.39
N LYS A 95 -4.88 -30.68 5.64
CA LYS A 95 -3.71 -30.71 4.76
C LYS A 95 -2.60 -29.82 5.31
N ASP A 96 -1.39 -30.35 5.38
CA ASP A 96 -0.22 -29.58 5.77
C ASP A 96 0.34 -28.83 4.56
N VAL A 97 0.36 -27.50 4.68
CA VAL A 97 0.76 -26.58 3.61
C VAL A 97 1.63 -25.47 4.15
N LYS A 98 2.21 -24.67 3.25
CA LYS A 98 2.76 -23.36 3.62
C LYS A 98 1.78 -22.28 3.20
N TRP A 99 1.47 -21.39 4.12
CA TRP A 99 0.48 -20.35 3.94
C TRP A 99 1.12 -18.97 4.06
N PRO A 100 0.75 -18.00 3.21
CA PRO A 100 1.21 -16.62 3.38
C PRO A 100 0.70 -16.04 4.70
N ALA A 101 1.59 -15.51 5.52
CA ALA A 101 1.23 -14.93 6.81
C ALA A 101 2.01 -13.65 7.10
N LEU A 102 1.38 -12.72 7.81
CA LEU A 102 2.01 -11.51 8.30
C LEU A 102 2.71 -11.79 9.63
N THR A 103 3.90 -11.25 9.76
CA THR A 103 4.66 -11.18 11.02
C THR A 103 4.53 -9.80 11.63
N PHE A 104 4.76 -9.70 12.93
CA PHE A 104 4.62 -8.44 13.66
C PHE A 104 5.86 -8.14 14.50
N MET A 105 6.11 -6.85 14.70
CA MET A 105 7.14 -6.34 15.60
C MET A 105 6.53 -5.51 16.72
N PRO A 106 7.04 -5.59 17.95
CA PRO A 106 6.53 -4.80 19.06
C PRO A 106 6.89 -3.32 18.89
N LEU A 107 5.86 -2.47 18.84
CA LEU A 107 6.02 -1.02 18.91
C LEU A 107 5.99 -0.56 20.38
N ALA A 108 5.09 -1.14 21.18
CA ALA A 108 5.04 -0.97 22.63
C ALA A 108 4.72 -2.31 23.31
N ALA A 109 5.50 -2.71 24.31
CA ALA A 109 5.23 -3.90 25.11
C ALA A 109 5.70 -3.69 26.55
N ASP A 110 4.82 -3.92 27.52
CA ASP A 110 5.10 -3.89 28.96
C ASP A 110 5.61 -5.24 29.49
N LEU A 111 5.62 -6.27 28.63
CA LEU A 111 6.03 -7.62 28.96
C LEU A 111 7.02 -8.14 27.92
N THR A 112 7.94 -8.97 28.36
CA THR A 112 8.81 -9.74 27.45
C THR A 112 7.96 -10.80 26.77
N LEU A 113 7.77 -10.66 25.46
CA LEU A 113 7.23 -11.73 24.63
C LEU A 113 8.21 -12.90 24.65
N GLN A 114 7.70 -14.13 24.55
CA GLN A 114 8.53 -15.33 24.51
C GLN A 114 9.50 -15.21 23.32
N THR A 115 10.80 -15.36 23.58
CA THR A 115 11.86 -15.01 22.62
C THR A 115 11.88 -15.92 21.39
N ASP A 116 11.36 -17.14 21.53
CA ASP A 116 11.44 -18.18 20.50
C ASP A 116 10.17 -18.27 19.65
N SER A 117 9.09 -17.56 20.02
CA SER A 117 7.81 -17.60 19.32
C SER A 117 7.50 -16.27 18.64
N GLN A 118 7.01 -16.33 17.40
CA GLN A 118 6.54 -15.21 16.63
C GLN A 118 5.03 -15.31 16.42
N VAL A 119 4.31 -14.22 16.67
CA VAL A 119 2.91 -14.13 16.28
C VAL A 119 2.81 -13.97 14.77
N VAL A 120 1.97 -14.78 14.16
CA VAL A 120 1.64 -14.72 12.74
C VAL A 120 0.14 -14.53 12.56
N GLU A 121 -0.23 -13.77 11.53
CA GLU A 121 -1.61 -13.66 11.06
C GLU A 121 -1.69 -14.21 9.64
N PHE A 122 -2.41 -15.31 9.45
CA PHE A 122 -2.56 -15.89 8.12
C PHE A 122 -3.42 -15.00 7.22
N LEU A 123 -3.02 -14.86 5.95
CA LEU A 123 -3.87 -14.24 4.94
C LEU A 123 -5.15 -15.07 4.73
N HIS A 124 -6.15 -14.44 4.14
CA HIS A 124 -7.50 -14.92 3.86
C HIS A 124 -8.46 -14.96 5.05
N ASP A 125 -8.06 -15.58 6.17
CA ASP A 125 -8.96 -15.81 7.30
C ASP A 125 -8.55 -15.12 8.60
N HIS A 126 -7.44 -14.36 8.57
CA HIS A 126 -6.94 -13.58 9.69
C HIS A 126 -6.69 -14.42 10.96
N HIS A 127 -6.47 -15.72 10.81
CA HIS A 127 -6.22 -16.61 11.92
C HIS A 127 -4.85 -16.29 12.55
N LEU A 128 -4.84 -16.07 13.87
CA LEU A 128 -3.63 -15.80 14.63
C LEU A 128 -3.03 -17.10 15.18
N GLU A 129 -1.73 -17.27 15.00
CA GLU A 129 -0.98 -18.39 15.56
C GLU A 129 0.39 -17.93 16.09
N PHE A 130 0.96 -18.70 17.03
CA PHE A 130 2.28 -18.45 17.60
C PHE A 130 3.21 -19.57 17.19
N LEU A 131 4.14 -19.26 16.29
CA LEU A 131 5.02 -20.24 15.67
C LEU A 131 6.48 -19.98 16.04
N ASP A 132 7.28 -21.04 16.10
CA ASP A 132 8.73 -20.90 16.25
C ASP A 132 9.34 -20.18 15.03
N TYR A 133 10.21 -19.20 15.29
CA TYR A 133 10.96 -18.48 14.25
C TYR A 133 11.67 -19.43 13.27
N ALA A 134 12.16 -20.58 13.73
CA ALA A 134 12.86 -21.56 12.90
C ALA A 134 12.00 -22.13 11.75
N ASN A 135 10.67 -22.08 11.89
CA ASN A 135 9.72 -22.62 10.92
C ASN A 135 9.26 -21.59 9.88
N LEU A 136 9.67 -20.32 10.02
CA LEU A 136 9.20 -19.23 9.15
C LEU A 136 10.15 -19.06 7.96
N GLN A 137 9.57 -18.92 6.76
CA GLN A 137 10.35 -18.73 5.54
C GLN A 137 10.03 -17.39 4.88
N PRO A 138 11.01 -16.66 4.34
CA PRO A 138 10.73 -15.39 3.66
C PRO A 138 9.81 -15.58 2.46
N TYR A 139 8.80 -14.72 2.34
CA TYR A 139 7.98 -14.65 1.13
C TYR A 139 8.70 -13.81 0.07
N GLN A 140 8.99 -14.40 -1.09
CA GLN A 140 9.60 -13.69 -2.23
C GLN A 140 8.59 -13.55 -3.38
N GLU A 141 8.01 -14.67 -3.78
CA GLU A 141 7.00 -14.75 -4.82
C GLU A 141 5.96 -15.81 -4.47
N TRP A 142 4.84 -15.74 -5.18
CA TRP A 142 3.76 -16.72 -5.06
C TRP A 142 4.20 -18.04 -5.67
N ASP A 143 4.08 -19.13 -4.90
CA ASP A 143 4.30 -20.50 -5.38
C ASP A 143 3.06 -21.34 -5.02
N PRO A 144 2.21 -21.69 -6.02
CA PRO A 144 0.99 -22.45 -5.75
C PRO A 144 1.28 -23.85 -5.19
N ARG A 145 2.44 -24.44 -5.51
CA ARG A 145 2.80 -25.76 -4.97
C ARG A 145 3.08 -25.69 -3.48
N GLN A 146 3.77 -24.64 -3.02
CA GLN A 146 3.98 -24.40 -1.59
C GLN A 146 2.67 -24.11 -0.85
N ALA A 147 1.75 -23.40 -1.51
CA ALA A 147 0.40 -23.15 -1.02
C ALA A 147 -0.53 -24.39 -1.06
N GLY A 148 -0.02 -25.55 -1.49
CA GLY A 148 -0.73 -26.82 -1.44
C GLY A 148 -1.61 -27.11 -2.66
N ALA A 149 -1.29 -26.56 -3.84
CA ALA A 149 -1.92 -26.99 -5.09
C ALA A 149 -1.80 -28.51 -5.32
N ASP A 150 -0.62 -29.09 -5.03
CA ASP A 150 -0.39 -30.53 -5.16
C ASP A 150 -1.11 -31.35 -4.07
N ALA A 151 -1.44 -30.73 -2.95
CA ALA A 151 -2.28 -31.30 -1.89
C ALA A 151 -3.79 -31.21 -2.22
N GLY A 152 -4.14 -30.69 -3.41
CA GLY A 152 -5.51 -30.58 -3.89
C GLY A 152 -6.33 -29.56 -3.12
N LEU A 153 -5.74 -28.46 -2.64
CA LEU A 153 -6.54 -27.33 -2.15
C LEU A 153 -7.41 -26.74 -3.26
N ASP A 154 -8.53 -26.15 -2.85
CA ASP A 154 -9.43 -25.51 -3.80
C ASP A 154 -8.73 -24.39 -4.57
N THR A 155 -8.94 -24.38 -5.88
CA THR A 155 -8.34 -23.39 -6.78
C THR A 155 -8.84 -21.98 -6.48
N THR A 156 -10.07 -21.83 -5.95
CA THR A 156 -10.60 -20.51 -5.58
C THR A 156 -9.83 -19.91 -4.40
N VAL A 157 -9.51 -20.73 -3.38
CA VAL A 157 -8.71 -20.32 -2.21
C VAL A 157 -7.29 -19.97 -2.65
N LEU A 158 -6.67 -20.79 -3.49
CA LEU A 158 -5.34 -20.51 -4.03
C LEU A 158 -5.30 -19.19 -4.81
N SER A 159 -6.32 -18.92 -5.61
CA SER A 159 -6.44 -17.66 -6.35
C SER A 159 -6.64 -16.46 -5.42
N ALA A 160 -7.44 -16.60 -4.36
CA ALA A 160 -7.65 -15.55 -3.37
C ALA A 160 -6.34 -15.22 -2.64
N LEU A 161 -5.62 -16.23 -2.17
CA LEU A 161 -4.32 -16.08 -1.50
C LEU A 161 -3.28 -15.41 -2.40
N ALA A 162 -3.20 -15.83 -3.67
CA ALA A 162 -2.31 -15.22 -4.65
C ALA A 162 -2.62 -13.73 -4.83
N SER A 163 -3.91 -13.39 -4.91
CA SER A 163 -4.40 -12.02 -5.05
C SER A 163 -4.09 -11.18 -3.81
N GLU A 164 -4.38 -11.68 -2.61
CA GLU A 164 -4.11 -10.98 -1.35
C GLU A 164 -2.61 -10.75 -1.11
N ALA A 165 -1.78 -11.75 -1.42
CA ALA A 165 -0.33 -11.60 -1.32
C ALA A 165 0.24 -10.64 -2.38
N ALA A 166 -0.36 -10.59 -3.57
CA ALA A 166 -0.04 -9.58 -4.58
C ALA A 166 -0.46 -8.18 -4.14
N GLU A 167 -1.68 -8.03 -3.63
CA GLU A 167 -2.21 -6.76 -3.10
C GLU A 167 -1.32 -6.22 -1.98
N TRP A 168 -0.90 -7.09 -1.05
CA TRP A 168 0.02 -6.70 0.01
C TRP A 168 1.30 -6.09 -0.57
N ARG A 169 1.94 -6.74 -1.56
CA ARG A 169 3.15 -6.22 -2.23
C ARG A 169 2.88 -4.88 -2.93
N THR A 170 1.77 -4.77 -3.65
CA THR A 170 1.35 -3.53 -4.32
C THR A 170 1.16 -2.39 -3.32
N ILE A 171 0.57 -2.66 -2.15
CA ILE A 171 0.44 -1.66 -1.07
C ILE A 171 1.82 -1.21 -0.58
N GLN A 172 2.75 -2.15 -0.33
CA GLN A 172 4.09 -1.79 0.12
C GLN A 172 4.85 -0.98 -0.92
N ASP A 173 4.77 -1.37 -2.19
CA ASP A 173 5.44 -0.68 -3.30
C ASP A 173 4.85 0.71 -3.54
N GLY A 174 3.52 0.84 -3.50
CA GLY A 174 2.82 2.12 -3.58
C GLY A 174 3.23 3.07 -2.46
N GLN A 175 3.27 2.59 -1.21
CA GLN A 175 3.75 3.39 -0.07
C GLN A 175 5.20 3.83 -0.25
N ARG A 176 6.06 2.94 -0.76
CA ARG A 176 7.47 3.27 -1.02
C ARG A 176 7.58 4.36 -2.09
N ILE A 177 6.79 4.28 -3.16
CA ILE A 177 6.78 5.33 -4.21
C ILE A 177 6.34 6.67 -3.62
N LEU A 178 5.24 6.67 -2.85
CA LEU A 178 4.69 7.87 -2.20
C LEU A 178 5.71 8.60 -1.32
N THR A 179 6.59 7.86 -0.66
CA THR A 179 7.53 8.42 0.34
C THR A 179 8.95 8.63 -0.21
N THR A 180 9.42 7.82 -1.17
CA THR A 180 10.81 7.85 -1.63
C THR A 180 11.00 8.47 -3.01
N THR A 181 9.96 8.48 -3.84
CA THR A 181 10.00 9.08 -5.18
C THR A 181 8.80 9.99 -5.42
N PRO A 182 8.54 11.00 -4.55
CA PRO A 182 7.34 11.82 -4.68
C PRO A 182 7.36 12.76 -5.91
N SER A 183 8.55 13.08 -6.44
CA SER A 183 8.70 13.98 -7.60
C SER A 183 8.09 13.45 -8.90
N VAL A 184 7.93 12.13 -9.04
CA VAL A 184 7.32 11.51 -10.24
C VAL A 184 5.79 11.37 -10.14
N LEU A 185 5.19 11.86 -9.05
CA LEU A 185 3.77 11.67 -8.77
C LEU A 185 2.87 12.77 -9.31
N GLY A 186 3.44 13.85 -9.87
CA GLY A 186 2.66 14.94 -10.45
C GLY A 186 1.69 14.43 -11.53
N GLY A 187 0.40 14.67 -11.34
CA GLY A 187 -0.69 14.23 -12.22
C GLY A 187 -1.22 12.82 -11.92
N CYS A 188 -0.63 12.07 -10.99
CA CYS A 188 -1.17 10.80 -10.53
C CYS A 188 -2.44 11.02 -9.70
N ARG A 189 -3.38 10.06 -9.80
CA ARG A 189 -4.54 10.03 -8.90
C ARG A 189 -4.20 9.22 -7.67
N ALA A 190 -4.69 9.67 -6.52
CA ALA A 190 -4.56 8.97 -5.27
C ALA A 190 -5.87 8.96 -4.51
N GLN A 191 -6.06 7.93 -3.69
CA GLN A 191 -7.04 7.91 -2.62
C GLN A 191 -6.32 8.30 -1.33
N VAL A 192 -6.90 9.24 -0.58
CA VAL A 192 -6.31 9.78 0.65
C VAL A 192 -7.29 9.59 1.80
N TYR A 193 -6.77 9.10 2.93
CA TYR A 193 -7.57 8.85 4.12
C TYR A 193 -7.96 10.16 4.81
N ARG A 194 -9.21 10.28 5.25
CA ARG A 194 -9.68 11.43 6.05
C ARG A 194 -9.58 11.09 7.53
N SER A 195 -8.59 11.67 8.21
CA SER A 195 -8.38 11.49 9.66
C SER A 195 -9.52 12.06 10.51
N ALA A 196 -10.28 13.02 9.98
CA ALA A 196 -11.46 13.62 10.59
C ALA A 196 -12.60 13.84 9.58
N GLY A 197 -13.82 14.02 10.06
CA GLY A 197 -15.00 14.32 9.24
C GLY A 197 -15.89 13.12 8.93
N ALA A 198 -16.90 13.34 8.07
CA ALA A 198 -18.04 12.44 7.84
C ALA A 198 -17.82 11.33 6.80
N THR A 199 -16.63 11.23 6.24
CA THR A 199 -16.28 10.27 5.17
C THR A 199 -14.91 9.69 5.45
N GLN A 200 -14.66 8.46 5.00
CA GLN A 200 -13.42 7.74 5.27
C GLN A 200 -12.29 8.11 4.31
N TRP A 201 -12.61 8.32 3.03
CA TRP A 201 -11.64 8.53 1.96
C TRP A 201 -12.11 9.64 1.02
N TYR A 202 -11.16 10.24 0.33
CA TYR A 202 -11.40 11.05 -0.86
C TYR A 202 -10.43 10.69 -1.96
N THR A 203 -10.79 11.05 -3.18
CA THR A 203 -9.92 10.93 -4.33
C THR A 203 -9.40 12.30 -4.70
N ALA A 204 -8.12 12.34 -5.06
CA ALA A 204 -7.43 13.57 -5.39
C ALA A 204 -6.42 13.36 -6.51
N VAL A 205 -6.00 14.46 -7.13
CA VAL A 205 -4.85 14.50 -8.04
C VAL A 205 -3.66 15.07 -7.29
N ILE A 206 -2.51 14.40 -7.35
CA ILE A 206 -1.26 14.90 -6.79
C ILE A 206 -0.74 15.99 -7.73
N VAL A 207 -0.60 17.22 -7.23
CA VAL A 207 -0.18 18.38 -8.04
C VAL A 207 1.26 18.79 -7.77
N GLY A 208 1.79 18.48 -6.58
CA GLY A 208 3.15 18.83 -6.23
C GLY A 208 3.64 18.13 -4.96
N VAL A 209 4.92 18.31 -4.67
CA VAL A 209 5.57 17.86 -3.45
C VAL A 209 6.35 19.02 -2.86
N ASN A 210 6.27 19.18 -1.55
CA ASN A 210 7.21 20.01 -0.81
C ASN A 210 8.51 19.21 -0.57
N GLU A 211 9.56 19.54 -1.31
CA GLU A 211 10.84 18.83 -1.22
C GLU A 211 11.51 18.89 0.15
N HIS A 212 11.14 19.85 1.00
CA HIS A 212 11.73 20.01 2.33
C HIS A 212 11.04 19.14 3.39
N THR A 213 9.73 18.97 3.32
CA THR A 213 8.94 18.21 4.31
C THR A 213 8.55 16.81 3.84
N GLY A 214 8.53 16.58 2.52
CA GLY A 214 8.00 15.38 1.89
C GLY A 214 6.46 15.35 1.78
N GLU A 215 5.79 16.45 2.11
CA GLU A 215 4.33 16.57 1.98
C GLU A 215 3.90 16.68 0.52
N LEU A 216 2.80 16.03 0.18
CA LEU A 216 2.18 16.07 -1.13
C LEU A 216 1.04 17.09 -1.13
N THR A 217 1.08 18.01 -2.10
CA THR A 217 -0.07 18.85 -2.41
C THR A 217 -1.01 18.06 -3.30
N VAL A 218 -2.25 17.89 -2.85
CA VAL A 218 -3.28 17.12 -3.55
C VAL A 218 -4.54 17.96 -3.72
N THR A 219 -5.16 17.91 -4.89
CA THR A 219 -6.43 18.60 -5.16
C THR A 219 -7.57 17.60 -5.10
N ASP A 220 -8.52 17.80 -4.17
CA ASP A 220 -9.69 16.92 -4.00
C ASP A 220 -10.61 16.99 -5.24
N ASP A 221 -11.01 15.83 -5.77
CA ASP A 221 -11.84 15.73 -6.98
C ASP A 221 -13.25 16.33 -6.83
N THR A 222 -13.75 16.44 -5.60
CA THR A 222 -15.12 16.82 -5.27
C THR A 222 -15.27 18.28 -4.90
N VAL A 223 -14.41 18.77 -4.00
CA VAL A 223 -14.45 20.16 -3.52
C VAL A 223 -13.49 21.08 -4.28
N LEU A 224 -12.55 20.50 -5.05
CA LEU A 224 -11.53 21.21 -5.82
C LEU A 224 -10.63 22.12 -4.96
N GLU A 225 -10.50 21.79 -3.67
CA GLU A 225 -9.60 22.44 -2.73
C GLU A 225 -8.26 21.69 -2.69
N GLU A 226 -7.19 22.44 -2.45
CA GLU A 226 -5.85 21.88 -2.24
C GLU A 226 -5.65 21.53 -0.77
N HIS A 227 -5.08 20.36 -0.54
CA HIS A 227 -4.69 19.85 0.77
C HIS A 227 -3.19 19.55 0.77
N SER A 228 -2.51 19.81 1.89
CA SER A 228 -1.14 19.37 2.13
C SER A 228 -1.18 18.13 3.02
N GLU A 229 -0.80 16.99 2.46
CA GLU A 229 -0.92 15.69 3.13
C GLU A 229 0.42 14.98 3.16
N ASP A 230 0.76 14.40 4.30
CA ASP A 230 2.01 13.66 4.46
C ASP A 230 1.76 12.15 4.30
N PRO A 231 2.31 11.50 3.24
CA PRO A 231 2.11 10.08 3.00
C PRO A 231 2.71 9.17 4.09
N SER A 232 3.60 9.68 4.94
CA SER A 232 4.12 8.94 6.10
C SER A 232 3.20 8.99 7.33
N LEU A 233 2.30 9.99 7.40
CA LEU A 233 1.40 10.23 8.53
C LEU A 233 -0.06 9.95 8.23
N VAL A 234 -0.47 9.93 6.95
CA VAL A 234 -1.84 9.62 6.52
C VAL A 234 -1.79 8.54 5.45
N GLN A 235 -2.67 7.55 5.55
CA GLN A 235 -2.72 6.49 4.55
C GLN A 235 -3.15 7.05 3.18
N MET A 236 -2.32 6.80 2.18
CA MET A 236 -2.58 7.13 0.78
C MET A 236 -2.43 5.88 -0.10
N ARG A 237 -3.14 5.84 -1.23
CA ARG A 237 -3.03 4.76 -2.23
C ARG A 237 -3.08 5.37 -3.63
N LEU A 238 -2.08 5.06 -4.46
CA LEU A 238 -2.12 5.43 -5.87
C LEU A 238 -3.25 4.68 -6.59
N LEU A 239 -3.94 5.37 -7.48
CA LEU A 239 -5.07 4.84 -8.25
C LEU A 239 -4.67 4.66 -9.72
N GLY A 240 -5.12 3.55 -10.31
CA GLY A 240 -4.94 3.23 -11.71
C GLY A 240 -4.24 1.88 -11.90
N ASP A 241 -4.80 1.06 -12.80
CA ASP A 241 -4.25 -0.26 -13.13
C ASP A 241 -2.87 -0.08 -13.75
N GLY A 242 -1.86 -0.80 -13.25
CA GLY A 242 -0.50 -0.75 -13.81
C GLY A 242 0.35 0.44 -13.35
N VAL A 243 -0.20 1.42 -12.63
CA VAL A 243 0.50 2.67 -12.29
C VAL A 243 1.74 2.41 -11.45
N ILE A 244 1.63 1.56 -10.43
CA ILE A 244 2.75 1.21 -9.54
C ILE A 244 3.82 0.45 -10.33
N GLU A 245 3.43 -0.52 -11.16
CA GLU A 245 4.39 -1.26 -11.99
C GLU A 245 5.11 -0.35 -13.00
N SER A 246 4.40 0.58 -13.64
CA SER A 246 4.96 1.54 -14.59
C SER A 246 5.97 2.47 -13.92
N ILE A 247 5.64 3.04 -12.76
CA ILE A 247 6.57 3.89 -12.00
C ILE A 247 7.81 3.10 -11.58
N MET A 248 7.64 1.87 -11.11
CA MET A 248 8.78 1.02 -10.73
C MET A 248 9.69 0.67 -11.90
N LYS A 249 9.15 0.62 -13.14
CA LYS A 249 9.93 0.43 -14.38
C LYS A 249 10.57 1.73 -14.88
N GLY A 250 10.27 2.88 -14.28
CA GLY A 250 10.74 4.20 -14.72
C GLY A 250 9.96 4.75 -15.92
N GLU A 251 8.76 4.22 -16.19
CA GLU A 251 7.87 4.76 -17.23
C GLU A 251 7.20 6.05 -16.73
N VAL A 252 7.08 7.05 -17.61
CA VAL A 252 6.38 8.30 -17.28
C VAL A 252 4.88 8.01 -17.25
N VAL A 253 4.31 7.93 -16.06
CA VAL A 253 2.86 7.86 -15.86
C VAL A 253 2.30 9.26 -16.06
N GLY A 254 2.05 9.62 -17.32
CA GLY A 254 1.41 10.89 -17.68
C GLY A 254 0.01 11.00 -17.07
N VAL A 255 -0.45 12.24 -16.87
CA VAL A 255 -1.81 12.61 -16.41
C VAL A 255 -2.84 11.63 -16.97
N MET A 256 -3.37 10.76 -16.10
CA MET A 256 -4.28 9.70 -16.53
C MET A 256 -5.52 10.32 -17.20
N PRO A 257 -5.83 9.97 -18.46
CA PRO A 257 -7.05 10.44 -19.12
C PRO A 257 -8.25 10.04 -18.28
N ARG A 258 -9.10 11.01 -17.94
CA ARG A 258 -10.37 10.80 -17.25
C ARG A 258 -11.16 9.75 -18.05
N ARG A 259 -11.35 8.53 -17.51
CA ARG A 259 -12.14 7.48 -18.18
C ARG A 259 -13.53 8.05 -18.45
N SER A 260 -13.81 8.41 -19.70
CA SER A 260 -15.10 8.97 -20.08
C SER A 260 -16.17 7.90 -19.86
N ARG A 261 -17.16 8.22 -19.02
CA ARG A 261 -18.36 7.39 -18.85
C ARG A 261 -19.21 7.51 -20.10
N SER A 262 -18.90 6.74 -21.14
CA SER A 262 -19.80 6.54 -22.28
C SER A 262 -19.50 5.21 -22.98
N ASN A 263 -20.21 4.17 -22.56
CA ASN A 263 -20.91 3.20 -23.44
C ASN A 263 -21.33 1.97 -22.62
N LEU A 264 -22.39 2.14 -21.82
CA LEU A 264 -23.29 1.05 -21.43
C LEU A 264 -24.60 1.28 -22.18
N GLN A 265 -24.59 1.02 -23.48
CA GLN A 265 -25.79 0.72 -24.25
C GLN A 265 -25.38 -0.10 -25.48
N ALA A 266 -25.25 -1.40 -25.26
CA ALA A 266 -25.31 -2.39 -26.32
C ALA A 266 -25.95 -3.66 -25.71
N GLY A 267 -27.28 -3.67 -25.70
CA GLY A 267 -28.11 -4.86 -25.57
C GLY A 267 -28.88 -5.09 -26.88
N PRO A 268 -29.31 -6.32 -27.19
CA PRO A 268 -29.14 -6.89 -28.53
C PRO A 268 -30.43 -6.96 -29.38
N GLY A 269 -30.24 -7.03 -30.71
CA GLY A 269 -31.11 -7.75 -31.64
C GLY A 269 -32.23 -6.96 -32.34
N GLY A 270 -32.27 -7.03 -33.68
CA GLY A 270 -33.46 -6.68 -34.48
C GLY A 270 -33.16 -6.26 -35.93
N GLU A 271 -33.19 -7.23 -36.84
CA GLU A 271 -33.17 -7.03 -38.30
C GLU A 271 -34.33 -6.15 -38.81
N ARG A 272 -34.09 -5.32 -39.84
CA ARG A 272 -34.77 -5.42 -41.16
C ARG A 272 -34.28 -4.38 -42.17
N ALA A 273 -34.26 -4.85 -43.42
CA ALA A 273 -33.78 -4.20 -44.63
C ALA A 273 -34.79 -3.23 -45.27
N GLY A 274 -34.28 -2.28 -46.08
CA GLY A 274 -35.05 -1.48 -47.03
C GLY A 274 -34.21 -0.39 -47.73
N ARG A 275 -33.77 -0.67 -48.96
CA ARG A 275 -33.06 0.20 -49.94
C ARG A 275 -33.98 1.33 -50.53
N PRO A 276 -33.58 2.14 -51.54
CA PRO A 276 -32.42 3.08 -51.67
C PRO A 276 -32.78 4.45 -52.35
N SER A 277 -31.80 5.39 -52.39
CA SER A 277 -31.49 6.47 -53.43
C SER A 277 -32.61 7.44 -53.91
N LEU A 278 -32.48 8.75 -54.20
CA LEU A 278 -31.47 9.81 -54.50
C LEU A 278 -32.34 11.08 -54.90
N PRO A 279 -31.85 12.26 -55.40
CA PRO A 279 -30.54 12.94 -55.35
C PRO A 279 -30.63 14.42 -54.89
N ALA A 280 -29.48 15.10 -54.97
CA ALA A 280 -29.17 16.46 -54.55
C ALA A 280 -29.82 17.61 -55.35
N SER A 281 -29.98 18.78 -54.70
CA SER A 281 -29.83 20.08 -55.37
C SER A 281 -29.41 21.21 -54.42
N GLN A 282 -28.29 21.85 -54.79
CA GLN A 282 -27.97 23.29 -54.79
C GLN A 282 -28.42 24.14 -53.59
N PHE A 283 -27.45 24.69 -52.85
CA PHE A 283 -27.14 26.15 -52.86
C PHE A 283 -25.82 26.39 -52.08
N ALA A 284 -24.94 27.19 -52.67
CA ALA A 284 -23.78 27.84 -52.06
C ALA A 284 -23.90 29.34 -52.36
N PRO A 285 -22.98 30.22 -51.93
CA PRO A 285 -22.29 30.38 -50.65
C PRO A 285 -22.47 31.81 -50.10
N PHE A 286 -22.02 32.10 -48.87
CA PHE A 286 -21.56 33.46 -48.54
C PHE A 286 -20.22 33.39 -47.79
N SER A 287 -19.27 34.10 -48.39
CA SER A 287 -17.90 34.37 -47.96
C SER A 287 -17.86 35.50 -46.95
N ARG A 288 -16.87 35.51 -46.04
CA ARG A 288 -15.72 36.47 -45.91
C ARG A 288 -15.76 36.92 -44.42
N VAL A 289 -14.71 37.16 -43.64
CA VAL A 289 -13.30 37.59 -43.74
C VAL A 289 -12.66 37.10 -42.40
N GLY A 290 -11.52 36.42 -42.31
CA GLY A 290 -10.17 36.93 -42.50
C GLY A 290 -9.71 37.85 -41.36
N ILE A 291 -8.77 37.42 -40.52
CA ILE A 291 -7.56 38.19 -40.11
C ILE A 291 -6.53 37.18 -39.58
N THR A 292 -5.30 37.44 -40.00
CA THR A 292 -4.15 36.55 -40.02
C THR A 292 -3.11 37.03 -38.98
N THR A 293 -2.43 36.06 -38.38
CA THR A 293 -0.99 36.01 -38.00
C THR A 293 -0.26 37.19 -37.35
N LEU A 294 0.52 36.87 -36.31
CA LEU A 294 1.99 36.95 -36.18
C LEU A 294 2.34 36.45 -34.76
N GLY A 295 3.29 35.58 -34.43
CA GLY A 295 4.50 35.10 -35.12
C GLY A 295 5.74 35.48 -34.29
N TYR A 296 6.32 34.54 -33.52
CA TYR A 296 7.75 34.44 -33.10
C TYR A 296 7.92 33.19 -32.18
N SER A 297 8.63 32.11 -32.53
CA SER A 297 10.11 31.91 -32.62
C SER A 297 10.80 32.02 -31.25
N GLU A 298 11.69 31.14 -30.76
CA GLU A 298 12.32 29.89 -31.20
C GLU A 298 13.10 29.31 -29.99
N ARG A 299 13.31 27.98 -30.01
CA ARG A 299 14.49 27.23 -29.51
C ARG A 299 14.94 27.35 -28.04
N PHE A 300 14.88 26.22 -27.33
CA PHE A 300 16.06 25.74 -26.60
C PHE A 300 16.18 24.21 -26.76
N THR A 301 17.31 23.82 -27.33
CA THR A 301 17.70 22.46 -27.69
C THR A 301 18.15 21.64 -26.49
N GLU A 302 17.74 20.38 -26.51
CA GLU A 302 18.18 19.27 -25.68
C GLU A 302 19.71 19.08 -25.65
N ARG A 303 20.24 18.72 -24.49
CA ARG A 303 21.41 17.84 -24.36
C ARG A 303 21.15 16.84 -23.23
N ILE A 304 20.66 15.67 -23.62
CA ILE A 304 20.66 14.46 -22.81
C ILE A 304 22.03 13.80 -23.00
N LEU A 305 22.77 13.58 -21.91
CA LEU A 305 23.91 12.67 -21.86
C LEU A 305 23.47 11.40 -21.10
N PRO A 306 23.80 10.19 -21.58
CA PRO A 306 23.54 8.96 -20.86
C PRO A 306 24.65 8.72 -19.83
N PHE A 307 24.30 8.47 -18.57
CA PHE A 307 25.27 7.97 -17.59
C PHE A 307 25.09 6.46 -17.42
N THR A 308 26.01 5.73 -18.03
CA THR A 308 26.29 4.31 -17.76
C THR A 308 27.02 4.14 -16.42
N ALA A 309 26.77 2.98 -15.82
CA ALA A 309 27.27 2.46 -14.56
C ALA A 309 28.76 2.69 -14.25
N LEU A 310 29.05 2.86 -12.96
CA LEU A 310 30.24 2.29 -12.31
C LEU A 310 29.95 2.01 -10.84
N ALA A 311 29.87 0.72 -10.52
CA ALA A 311 29.86 0.18 -9.18
C ALA A 311 31.30 0.06 -8.63
N SER A 312 31.38 -0.10 -7.31
CA SER A 312 32.44 -0.76 -6.53
C SER A 312 33.48 0.15 -5.86
N HIS A 313 33.38 0.30 -4.54
CA HIS A 313 34.47 0.29 -3.55
C HIS A 313 33.84 -0.08 -2.18
N VAL A 314 33.82 -1.36 -1.82
CA VAL A 314 34.75 -2.02 -0.87
C VAL A 314 34.75 -1.38 0.52
N PHE A 315 33.97 -1.96 1.46
CA PHE A 315 34.27 -1.89 2.89
C PHE A 315 34.70 -3.28 3.36
N ARG A 316 35.99 -3.39 3.70
CA ARG A 316 36.64 -4.55 4.30
C ARG A 316 36.76 -4.24 5.79
N ILE A 317 36.03 -4.95 6.65
CA ILE A 317 36.29 -4.97 8.10
C ILE A 317 36.71 -6.39 8.44
N SER A 318 37.99 -6.57 8.72
CA SER A 318 38.58 -7.82 9.19
C SER A 318 39.03 -7.67 10.64
N ASN A 319 38.38 -8.45 11.50
CA ASN A 319 38.87 -9.17 12.68
C ASN A 319 39.87 -8.50 13.63
N VAL A 320 39.41 -8.33 14.88
CA VAL A 320 40.24 -8.31 16.10
C VAL A 320 40.32 -9.74 16.66
N PRO A 321 41.51 -10.28 16.98
CA PRO A 321 41.64 -11.61 17.57
C PRO A 321 41.41 -11.61 19.08
N ARG A 322 40.87 -12.73 19.59
CA ARG A 322 40.75 -13.04 21.02
C ARG A 322 42.11 -13.51 21.55
N ASP A 323 42.60 -12.84 22.58
CA ASP A 323 43.73 -13.31 23.38
C ASP A 323 43.32 -14.47 24.29
N VAL A 324 44.16 -15.49 24.25
CA VAL A 324 44.24 -16.62 25.18
C VAL A 324 45.17 -16.20 26.30
N VAL A 325 44.74 -16.31 27.55
CA VAL A 325 45.65 -16.31 28.71
C VAL A 325 45.42 -17.59 29.52
N LYS A 326 46.56 -18.18 29.87
CA LYS A 326 46.80 -19.36 30.69
C LYS A 326 46.16 -19.29 32.07
#